data_AF-A0A417CDE8-F1
#
_entry.id   AF-A0A417CDE8-F1
#
_cell.length_a   1.000
_cell.length_b   1.000
_cell.length_c   1.000
_cell.angle_alpha   90.00
_cell.angle_beta   90.00
_cell.angle_gamma   90.00
#
_symmetry.space_group_name_H-M   'P 1'
#
loop_
_entity.id
_entity.type
_entity.pdbx_description
1 polymer ?
#
loop_
_entity_poly.entity_id
_entity_poly.type
_entity_poly.pdbx_seq_one_letter_code
_entity_poly.pdbx_strand_id
1 'polypeptide(L)'
;MNQISDINTYTSRMSKSCYDKLFFMNKISDVKNIVDFGCADGILIREMNKVMPDVKYIGYDNNPEMIRIAQTKSAGISNISFTDTFPSNVYGKSSLLNLSSVIHEIYSYCNEDEIYEFWNNVFLSEFKYISIRDLCVSKNVNRRTDMADYLKLIEKADNKQIKEFQLIWGLLMDNRNFLHFRIINR
;
A
#
# COMPACT_ATOMS: atom_id res chain seq x y z
N MET A 1 31.10 -10.77 -7.72
CA MET A 1 30.19 -10.66 -6.56
C MET A 1 30.35 -9.26 -5.99
N ASN A 2 29.48 -8.32 -6.37
CA ASN A 2 29.55 -6.96 -5.84
C ASN A 2 28.94 -6.94 -4.44
N GLN A 3 29.78 -6.66 -3.45
CA GLN A 3 29.37 -6.39 -2.08
C GLN A 3 28.36 -5.25 -2.09
N ILE A 4 27.22 -5.47 -1.45
CA ILE A 4 26.22 -4.45 -1.15
C ILE A 4 26.85 -3.49 -0.14
N SER A 5 27.61 -2.53 -0.66
CA SER A 5 27.88 -1.29 0.06
C SER A 5 26.54 -0.61 0.27
N ASP A 6 26.18 -0.45 1.53
CA ASP A 6 25.12 0.44 2.02
C ASP A 6 23.79 -0.20 2.48
N ILE A 7 23.91 -1.20 3.35
CA ILE A 7 22.79 -1.73 4.14
C ILE A 7 22.11 -0.60 4.96
N ASN A 8 22.85 0.42 5.39
CA ASN A 8 22.33 1.54 6.19
C ASN A 8 21.49 2.52 5.35
N THR A 9 21.90 2.84 4.12
CA THR A 9 21.06 3.62 3.20
C THR A 9 19.82 2.84 2.78
N TYR A 10 19.93 1.52 2.61
CA TYR A 10 18.77 0.65 2.36
C TYR A 10 17.80 0.65 3.55
N THR A 11 18.29 0.48 4.78
CA THR A 11 17.47 0.52 6.00
C THR A 11 16.82 1.89 6.18
N SER A 12 17.54 3.01 6.02
CA SER A 12 16.98 4.36 6.21
C SER A 12 15.88 4.73 5.20
N ARG A 13 15.97 4.22 3.95
CA ARG A 13 14.92 4.39 2.92
C ARG A 13 13.69 3.52 3.22
N MET A 14 13.88 2.29 3.70
CA MET A 14 12.80 1.46 4.23
C MET A 14 12.15 2.07 5.47
N SER A 15 12.93 2.68 6.36
CA SER A 15 12.43 3.37 7.55
C SER A 15 11.52 4.53 7.16
N LYS A 16 11.92 5.38 6.19
CA LYS A 16 11.10 6.49 5.69
C LYS A 16 9.75 6.03 5.14
N SER A 17 9.75 4.96 4.33
CA SER A 17 8.52 4.36 3.80
C SER A 17 7.60 3.84 4.93
N CYS A 18 8.18 3.24 5.98
CA CYS A 18 7.40 2.80 7.14
C CYS A 18 6.81 3.98 7.90
N TYR A 19 7.59 5.03 8.20
CA TYR A 19 7.06 6.22 8.89
C TYR A 19 5.90 6.89 8.14
N ASP A 20 6.00 7.01 6.81
CA ASP A 20 4.90 7.53 5.99
C ASP A 20 3.64 6.66 6.09
N LYS A 21 3.79 5.34 6.29
CA LYS A 21 2.65 4.42 6.49
C LYS A 21 2.04 4.53 7.89
N LEU A 22 2.75 5.09 8.87
CA LEU A 22 2.24 5.32 10.23
C LEU A 22 1.47 6.65 10.40
N PHE A 23 1.19 7.37 9.30
CA PHE A 23 0.60 8.73 9.30
C PHE A 23 -0.74 8.88 10.06
N PHE A 24 -1.45 7.78 10.30
CA PHE A 24 -2.77 7.79 10.95
C PHE A 24 -2.68 7.56 12.46
N MET A 25 -1.55 7.07 12.99
CA MET A 25 -1.45 6.65 14.39
C MET A 25 -1.69 7.79 15.38
N ASN A 26 -1.38 9.04 15.01
CA ASN A 26 -1.66 10.22 15.84
C ASN A 26 -3.05 10.83 15.61
N LYS A 27 -3.89 10.21 14.76
CA LYS A 27 -5.24 10.69 14.42
C LYS A 27 -6.35 9.79 14.98
N ILE A 28 -5.97 8.72 15.66
CA ILE A 28 -6.90 7.69 16.15
C ILE A 28 -6.95 7.73 17.68
N SER A 29 -8.12 7.47 18.24
CA SER A 29 -8.33 7.31 19.69
C SER A 29 -9.23 6.12 19.97
N ASP A 30 -9.09 5.52 21.16
CA ASP A 30 -9.95 4.42 21.66
C ASP A 30 -10.03 3.20 20.71
N VAL A 31 -8.92 2.90 20.03
CA VAL A 31 -8.77 1.72 19.18
C VAL A 31 -8.15 0.60 20.02
N LYS A 32 -8.80 -0.56 20.03
CA LYS A 32 -8.34 -1.79 20.67
C LYS A 32 -7.75 -2.78 19.67
N ASN A 33 -8.19 -2.72 18.42
CA ASN A 33 -7.71 -3.62 17.37
C ASN A 33 -7.33 -2.85 16.09
N ILE A 34 -6.22 -3.22 15.46
CA ILE A 34 -5.84 -2.75 14.12
C ILE A 34 -5.75 -3.96 13.20
N VAL A 35 -6.43 -3.85 12.06
CA VAL A 35 -6.41 -4.84 10.98
C VAL A 35 -5.59 -4.27 9.85
N ASP A 36 -4.56 -4.99 9.42
CA ASP A 36 -3.73 -4.60 8.28
C ASP A 36 -4.10 -5.49 7.09
N PHE A 37 -4.74 -4.90 6.08
CA PHE A 37 -5.17 -5.62 4.88
C PHE A 37 -4.05 -5.63 3.84
N GLY A 38 -3.64 -6.81 3.38
CA GLY A 38 -2.45 -6.98 2.56
C GLY A 38 -1.17 -6.82 3.40
N CYS A 39 -1.10 -7.51 4.54
CA CYS A 39 -0.04 -7.30 5.52
C CYS A 39 1.35 -7.82 5.09
N ALA A 40 1.41 -8.62 4.01
CA ALA A 40 2.62 -9.27 3.53
C ALA A 40 3.37 -9.99 4.68
N ASP A 41 4.66 -9.68 4.86
CA ASP A 41 5.50 -10.28 5.91
C ASP A 41 5.29 -9.69 7.32
N GLY A 42 4.27 -8.84 7.50
CA GLY A 42 3.89 -8.24 8.77
C GLY A 42 4.84 -7.14 9.27
N ILE A 43 5.75 -6.60 8.44
CA ILE A 43 6.68 -5.55 8.87
C ILE A 43 5.97 -4.30 9.41
N LEU A 44 4.91 -3.86 8.74
CA LEU A 44 4.18 -2.66 9.16
C LEU A 44 3.53 -2.86 10.53
N ILE A 45 2.94 -4.04 10.76
CA ILE A 45 2.37 -4.41 12.06
C ILE A 45 3.43 -4.38 13.16
N ARG A 46 4.62 -4.94 12.92
CA ARG A 46 5.70 -4.90 13.91
C ARG A 46 6.17 -3.48 14.21
N GLU A 47 6.20 -2.59 13.22
CA GLU A 47 6.52 -1.17 13.45
C GLU A 47 5.40 -0.45 14.22
N MET A 48 4.12 -0.69 13.88
CA MET A 48 2.99 -0.14 14.64
C MET A 48 3.00 -0.61 16.09
N ASN A 49 3.29 -1.90 16.33
CA ASN A 49 3.34 -2.50 17.66
C ASN A 49 4.39 -1.84 18.58
N LYS A 50 5.53 -1.37 18.04
CA LYS A 50 6.52 -0.60 18.80
C LYS A 50 5.98 0.74 19.30
N VAL A 51 5.04 1.34 18.58
CA VAL A 51 4.45 2.66 18.88
C VAL A 51 3.21 2.52 19.76
N MET A 52 2.37 1.51 19.50
CA MET A 52 1.14 1.22 20.25
C MET A 52 1.12 -0.26 20.67
N PRO A 53 1.87 -0.64 21.73
CA PRO A 53 1.99 -2.04 22.15
C PRO A 53 0.73 -2.60 22.82
N ASP A 54 -0.19 -1.75 23.28
CA ASP A 54 -1.42 -2.17 23.96
C ASP A 54 -2.56 -2.54 23.00
N VAL A 55 -2.38 -2.29 21.70
CA VAL A 55 -3.36 -2.61 20.65
C VAL A 55 -3.18 -4.03 20.16
N LYS A 56 -4.27 -4.74 19.86
CA LYS A 56 -4.21 -6.03 19.18
C LYS A 56 -4.09 -5.83 17.67
N TYR A 57 -3.17 -6.55 17.04
CA TYR A 57 -2.95 -6.49 15.60
C TYR A 57 -3.34 -7.78 14.91
N ILE A 58 -4.01 -7.64 13.77
CA ILE A 58 -4.43 -8.75 12.92
C ILE A 58 -3.98 -8.43 11.49
N GLY A 59 -2.99 -9.18 11.00
CA GLY A 59 -2.56 -9.09 9.61
C GLY A 59 -3.38 -10.04 8.75
N TYR A 60 -3.97 -9.50 7.69
CA TYR A 60 -4.65 -10.29 6.66
C TYR A 60 -3.86 -10.23 5.36
N ASP A 61 -3.62 -11.39 4.74
CA ASP A 61 -3.02 -11.50 3.41
C ASP A 61 -3.54 -12.76 2.72
N ASN A 62 -3.91 -12.68 1.44
CA ASN A 62 -4.43 -13.82 0.71
C ASN A 62 -3.34 -14.84 0.33
N ASN A 63 -2.06 -14.51 0.52
CA ASN A 63 -0.94 -15.39 0.26
C ASN A 63 -0.51 -16.14 1.55
N PRO A 64 -0.75 -17.47 1.65
CA PRO A 64 -0.41 -18.23 2.84
C PRO A 64 1.09 -18.25 3.17
N GLU A 65 1.96 -18.10 2.16
CA GLU A 65 3.40 -18.03 2.38
C GLU A 65 3.81 -16.72 3.07
N MET A 66 3.16 -15.60 2.73
CA MET A 66 3.36 -14.32 3.42
C MET A 66 2.93 -14.43 4.89
N ILE A 67 1.77 -15.06 5.14
CA ILE A 67 1.28 -15.34 6.50
C ILE A 67 2.29 -16.17 7.30
N ARG A 68 2.82 -17.25 6.71
CA ARG A 68 3.83 -18.11 7.36
C ARG A 68 5.10 -17.32 7.72
N ILE A 69 5.59 -16.49 6.80
CA ILE A 69 6.75 -15.62 7.03
C ILE A 69 6.44 -14.60 8.14
N ALA A 70 5.26 -13.98 8.11
CA ALA A 70 4.85 -12.97 9.08
C ALA A 70 4.72 -13.53 10.50
N GLN A 71 4.13 -14.72 10.63
CA GLN A 71 4.06 -15.47 11.88
C GLN A 71 5.45 -15.79 12.42
N THR A 72 6.35 -16.29 11.56
CA THR A 72 7.73 -16.60 11.95
C THR A 72 8.47 -15.35 12.46
N LYS A 73 8.35 -14.23 11.74
CA LYS A 73 9.03 -12.96 12.07
C LYS A 73 8.45 -12.26 13.32
N SER A 74 7.25 -12.63 13.73
CA SER A 74 6.55 -12.02 14.88
C SER A 74 6.42 -13.01 16.04
N ALA A 75 7.15 -14.13 16.00
CA ALA A 75 7.14 -15.13 17.04
C ALA A 75 7.51 -14.51 18.40
N GLY A 76 6.69 -14.79 19.42
CA GLY A 76 6.86 -14.26 20.78
C GLY A 76 6.14 -12.94 21.07
N ILE A 77 5.46 -12.33 20.08
CA ILE A 77 4.66 -11.12 20.29
C ILE A 77 3.18 -11.51 20.42
N SER A 78 2.65 -11.48 21.64
CA SER A 78 1.34 -12.06 21.98
C SER A 78 0.13 -11.31 21.43
N ASN A 79 0.28 -10.02 21.14
CA ASN A 79 -0.81 -9.18 20.63
C ASN A 79 -0.82 -9.06 19.10
N ILE A 80 -0.02 -9.84 18.38
CA ILE A 80 0.00 -9.90 16.92
C ILE A 80 -0.51 -11.28 16.47
N SER A 81 -1.40 -11.27 15.48
CA SER A 81 -1.91 -12.49 14.82
C SER A 81 -2.02 -12.29 13.33
N PHE A 82 -1.99 -13.38 12.56
CA PHE A 82 -2.05 -13.35 11.10
C PHE A 82 -3.05 -14.39 10.59
N THR A 83 -3.79 -14.05 9.54
CA THR A 83 -4.82 -14.89 8.93
C THR A 83 -4.88 -14.70 7.43
N ASP A 84 -5.21 -15.77 6.71
CA ASP A 84 -5.50 -15.77 5.27
C ASP A 84 -6.98 -15.58 4.94
N THR A 85 -7.83 -15.47 5.97
CA THR A 85 -9.27 -15.30 5.85
C THR A 85 -9.64 -13.92 6.35
N PHE A 86 -10.40 -13.15 5.57
CA PHE A 86 -10.75 -11.79 5.98
C PHE A 86 -11.54 -11.82 7.30
N PRO A 87 -11.04 -11.19 8.36
CA PRO A 87 -11.56 -11.41 9.72
C PRO A 87 -12.87 -10.66 10.04
N SER A 88 -13.87 -10.68 9.16
CA SER A 88 -15.11 -9.88 9.20
C SER A 88 -15.85 -9.82 10.56
N ASN A 89 -15.79 -10.90 11.35
CA ASN A 89 -16.52 -11.03 12.61
C ASN A 89 -15.82 -10.42 13.84
N VAL A 90 -14.61 -9.89 13.69
CA VAL A 90 -13.76 -9.45 14.83
C VAL A 90 -13.94 -7.96 15.15
N TYR A 91 -14.73 -7.22 14.36
CA TYR A 91 -14.58 -5.77 14.27
C TYR A 91 -15.84 -4.99 14.60
N GLY A 92 -15.96 -4.63 15.87
CA GLY A 92 -16.88 -3.59 16.32
C GLY A 92 -16.24 -2.19 16.32
N LYS A 93 -16.97 -1.24 16.91
CA LYS A 93 -16.67 0.22 16.99
C LYS A 93 -15.39 0.62 17.74
N SER A 94 -14.49 -0.32 18.04
CA SER A 94 -13.17 -0.05 18.65
C SER A 94 -12.02 -0.55 17.79
N SER A 95 -12.27 -0.79 16.50
CA SER A 95 -11.28 -1.33 15.57
C SER A 95 -10.97 -0.34 14.44
N LEU A 96 -9.75 -0.41 13.92
CA LEU A 96 -9.33 0.30 12.71
C LEU A 96 -8.96 -0.70 11.62
N LEU A 97 -9.35 -0.38 10.38
CA LEU A 97 -8.86 -1.04 9.17
C LEU A 97 -7.77 -0.19 8.51
N ASN A 98 -6.61 -0.78 8.25
CA ASN A 98 -5.52 -0.16 7.53
C ASN A 98 -5.41 -0.73 6.12
N LEU A 99 -5.51 0.15 5.13
CA LEU A 99 -5.40 -0.12 3.70
C LEU A 99 -4.18 0.63 3.16
N SER A 100 -2.99 0.06 3.39
CA SER A 100 -1.72 0.68 3.04
C SER A 100 -1.13 0.07 1.77
N SER A 101 -1.23 0.78 0.65
CA SER A 101 -0.74 0.37 -0.68
C SER A 101 -1.41 -0.87 -1.26
N VAL A 102 -2.71 -1.08 -0.99
CA VAL A 102 -3.45 -2.27 -1.45
C VAL A 102 -4.58 -1.98 -2.42
N ILE A 103 -5.08 -0.73 -2.48
CA ILE A 103 -6.22 -0.40 -3.34
C ILE A 103 -5.82 -0.52 -4.79
N HIS A 104 -4.65 -0.02 -5.19
CA HIS A 104 -4.19 -0.16 -6.58
C HIS A 104 -3.98 -1.62 -6.99
N GLU A 105 -3.63 -2.51 -6.05
CA GLU A 105 -3.51 -3.95 -6.33
C GLU A 105 -4.89 -4.58 -6.58
N ILE A 106 -5.88 -4.25 -5.73
CA ILE A 106 -7.27 -4.69 -5.91
C ILE A 106 -7.79 -4.29 -7.29
N TYR A 107 -7.63 -3.03 -7.69
CA TYR A 107 -8.05 -2.59 -9.03
C TYR A 107 -7.20 -3.17 -10.19
N SER A 108 -6.03 -3.73 -9.92
CA SER A 108 -5.16 -4.33 -10.94
C SER A 108 -5.42 -5.81 -11.15
N TYR A 109 -5.80 -6.53 -10.09
CA TYR A 109 -5.88 -7.99 -10.08
C TYR A 109 -7.29 -8.54 -9.90
N CYS A 110 -8.24 -7.75 -9.37
CA CYS A 110 -9.60 -8.20 -9.14
C CYS A 110 -10.55 -7.80 -10.29
N ASN A 111 -11.62 -8.59 -10.44
CA ASN A 111 -12.74 -8.27 -11.32
C ASN A 111 -13.75 -7.33 -10.63
N GLU A 112 -14.78 -6.88 -11.37
CA GLU A 112 -15.77 -5.91 -10.85
C GLU A 112 -16.53 -6.42 -9.62
N ASP A 113 -16.91 -7.70 -9.59
CA ASP A 113 -17.64 -8.30 -8.47
C ASP A 113 -16.77 -8.37 -7.22
N GLU A 114 -15.49 -8.76 -7.38
CA GLU A 114 -14.51 -8.80 -6.29
C GLU A 114 -14.20 -7.40 -5.71
N ILE A 115 -14.12 -6.38 -6.57
CA ILE A 115 -13.95 -4.98 -6.15
C ILE A 115 -15.18 -4.52 -5.36
N TYR A 116 -16.37 -4.86 -5.82
CA TYR A 116 -17.62 -4.53 -5.14
C TYR A 116 -17.71 -5.22 -3.77
N GLU A 117 -17.36 -6.52 -3.70
CA GLU A 117 -17.29 -7.27 -2.45
C GLU A 117 -16.28 -6.66 -1.47
N PHE A 118 -15.09 -6.29 -1.93
CA PHE A 118 -14.09 -5.61 -1.11
C PHE A 118 -14.65 -4.34 -0.48
N TRP A 119 -15.24 -3.45 -1.27
CA TRP A 119 -15.78 -2.18 -0.76
C TRP A 119 -16.98 -2.38 0.16
N ASN A 120 -17.82 -3.39 -0.08
CA ASN A 120 -18.87 -3.78 0.86
C ASN A 120 -18.27 -4.24 2.19
N ASN A 121 -17.25 -5.09 2.16
CA ASN A 121 -16.56 -5.53 3.38
C ASN A 121 -15.91 -4.35 4.14
N VAL A 122 -15.41 -3.34 3.42
CA VAL A 122 -14.81 -2.13 4.00
C VAL A 122 -15.85 -1.16 4.58
N PHE A 123 -16.94 -0.89 3.86
CA PHE A 123 -17.91 0.16 4.25
C PHE A 123 -19.12 -0.35 5.03
N LEU A 124 -19.46 -1.63 4.92
CA LEU A 124 -20.53 -2.26 5.72
C LEU A 124 -20.01 -2.85 7.02
N SER A 125 -18.69 -2.88 7.23
CA SER A 125 -18.11 -3.27 8.52
C SER A 125 -18.19 -2.13 9.54
N GLU A 126 -18.24 -2.48 10.82
CA GLU A 126 -18.39 -1.53 11.93
C GLU A 126 -17.05 -0.93 12.42
N PHE A 127 -16.03 -0.84 11.55
CA PHE A 127 -14.77 -0.21 11.92
C PHE A 127 -14.99 1.25 12.34
N LYS A 128 -14.37 1.65 13.47
CA LYS A 128 -14.38 3.05 13.92
C LYS A 128 -13.63 3.96 12.96
N TYR A 129 -12.53 3.43 12.41
CA TYR A 129 -11.66 4.15 11.49
C TYR A 129 -11.26 3.25 10.33
N ILE A 130 -11.20 3.85 9.15
CA ILE A 130 -10.56 3.26 7.98
C ILE A 130 -9.43 4.22 7.60
N SER A 131 -8.20 3.71 7.59
CA SER A 131 -7.04 4.45 7.14
C SER A 131 -6.65 3.96 5.76
N ILE A 132 -6.54 4.89 4.81
CA ILE A 132 -6.22 4.62 3.42
C ILE A 132 -4.96 5.38 3.06
N ARG A 133 -3.95 4.65 2.61
CA ARG A 133 -2.74 5.22 2.02
C ARG A 133 -2.51 4.55 0.69
N ASP A 134 -2.64 5.31 -0.39
CA ASP A 134 -2.31 4.83 -1.73
C ASP A 134 -1.82 5.98 -2.62
N LEU A 135 -1.32 5.64 -3.80
CA LEU A 135 -1.01 6.60 -4.86
C LEU A 135 -2.30 7.28 -5.29
N CYS A 136 -2.36 8.59 -5.05
CA CYS A 136 -3.44 9.45 -5.52
C CYS A 136 -2.85 10.51 -6.45
N VAL A 137 -3.60 10.83 -7.51
CA VAL A 137 -3.24 11.94 -8.37
C VAL A 137 -3.47 13.27 -7.64
N SER A 138 -2.48 14.15 -7.69
CA SER A 138 -2.65 15.51 -7.17
C SER A 138 -3.67 16.27 -8.00
N LYS A 139 -4.39 17.22 -7.38
CA LYS A 139 -5.26 18.17 -8.12
C LYS A 139 -4.48 18.97 -9.17
N ASN A 140 -3.18 19.16 -8.96
CA ASN A 140 -2.28 19.87 -9.88
C ASN A 140 -1.77 18.97 -11.02
N VAL A 141 -2.31 17.77 -11.18
CA VAL A 141 -1.86 16.83 -12.23
C VAL A 141 -2.29 17.28 -13.62
N ASN A 142 -3.42 18.00 -13.72
CA ASN A 142 -3.98 18.51 -14.97
C ASN A 142 -3.21 19.73 -15.45
N ARG A 143 -1.97 19.51 -15.86
CA ARG A 143 -1.05 20.51 -16.39
C ARG A 143 -0.19 19.88 -17.48
N ARG A 144 0.57 20.71 -18.19
CA ARG A 144 1.60 20.18 -19.09
C ARG A 144 2.77 19.59 -18.30
N THR A 145 3.32 18.51 -18.82
CA THR A 145 4.60 17.94 -18.37
C THR A 145 5.70 18.97 -18.56
N ASP A 146 6.66 19.01 -17.63
CA ASP A 146 7.85 19.82 -17.81
C ASP A 146 8.64 19.33 -19.05
N MET A 147 9.09 20.25 -19.89
CA MET A 147 9.74 19.88 -21.15
C MET A 147 11.06 19.14 -20.94
N ALA A 148 11.84 19.47 -19.91
CA ALA A 148 13.09 18.78 -19.65
C ALA A 148 12.83 17.34 -19.18
N ASP A 149 11.81 17.11 -18.36
CA ASP A 149 11.41 15.78 -17.93
C ASP A 149 10.78 14.94 -19.04
N TYR A 150 9.98 15.58 -19.91
CA TYR A 150 9.43 14.94 -21.11
C TYR A 150 10.54 14.45 -22.04
N LEU A 151 11.51 15.33 -22.38
CA LEU A 151 12.61 14.97 -23.28
C LEU A 151 13.45 13.81 -22.73
N LYS A 152 13.76 13.83 -21.43
CA LYS A 152 14.47 12.71 -20.77
C LYS A 152 13.72 11.40 -20.87
N LEU A 153 12.39 11.42 -20.83
CA LEU A 153 11.57 10.22 -20.93
C LEU A 153 11.59 9.68 -22.36
N ILE A 154 11.36 10.54 -23.36
CA ILE A 154 11.34 10.13 -24.77
C ILE A 154 12.71 9.61 -25.22
N GLU A 155 13.80 10.14 -24.68
CA GLU A 155 15.16 9.67 -24.98
C GLU A 155 15.44 8.26 -24.41
N LYS A 156 14.87 7.93 -23.25
CA LYS A 156 15.21 6.70 -22.51
C LYS A 156 14.23 5.56 -22.68
N ALA A 157 12.95 5.87 -22.87
CA ALA A 157 11.91 4.87 -22.97
C ALA A 157 11.83 4.29 -24.38
N ASP A 158 11.37 3.05 -24.49
CA ASP A 158 11.18 2.42 -25.78
C ASP A 158 10.07 3.12 -26.59
N ASN A 159 10.36 3.40 -27.86
CA ASN A 159 9.46 4.14 -28.73
C ASN A 159 8.15 3.39 -29.03
N LYS A 160 8.16 2.06 -29.02
CA LYS A 160 6.95 1.26 -29.23
C LYS A 160 6.06 1.33 -28.00
N GLN A 161 6.64 1.20 -26.80
CA GLN A 161 5.90 1.37 -25.53
C GLN A 161 5.25 2.77 -25.43
N ILE A 162 5.98 3.83 -25.78
CA ILE A 162 5.43 5.19 -25.79
C ILE A 162 4.24 5.31 -26.74
N LYS A 163 4.35 4.78 -27.96
CA LYS A 163 3.29 4.86 -28.97
C LYS A 163 2.05 4.09 -28.53
N GLU A 164 2.21 2.86 -28.05
CA GLU A 164 1.11 2.03 -27.57
C GLU A 164 0.41 2.68 -26.39
N PHE A 165 1.17 3.20 -25.42
CA PHE A 165 0.60 3.89 -24.29
C PHE A 165 -0.20 5.14 -24.70
N GLN A 166 0.36 5.99 -25.56
CA GLN A 166 -0.31 7.22 -25.97
C GLN A 166 -1.57 6.96 -26.82
N LEU A 167 -1.63 5.84 -27.53
CA LEU A 167 -2.83 5.42 -28.27
C LEU A 167 -4.00 5.12 -27.32
N ILE A 168 -3.72 4.51 -26.17
CA ILE A 168 -4.75 4.09 -25.19
C ILE A 168 -5.10 5.25 -24.25
N TRP A 169 -4.09 5.95 -23.72
CA TRP A 169 -4.25 6.88 -22.60
C TRP A 169 -4.12 8.35 -22.98
N GLY A 170 -3.61 8.66 -24.17
CA GLY A 170 -3.37 10.02 -24.66
C GLY A 170 -1.93 10.51 -24.45
N LEU A 171 -1.67 11.76 -24.80
CA LEU A 171 -0.32 12.32 -24.93
C LEU A 171 0.45 12.36 -23.60
N LEU A 172 1.75 12.02 -23.62
CA LEU A 172 2.67 12.16 -22.48
C LEU A 172 3.04 13.62 -22.17
N MET A 173 2.64 14.56 -23.02
CA MET A 173 2.69 16.00 -22.71
C MET A 173 1.61 16.41 -21.70
N ASP A 174 0.57 15.59 -21.52
CA ASP A 174 -0.31 15.69 -20.36
C ASP A 174 0.40 15.08 -19.14
N ASN A 175 0.58 15.88 -18.09
CA ASN A 175 1.32 15.46 -16.90
C ASN A 175 0.65 14.28 -16.18
N ARG A 176 -0.66 14.09 -16.30
CA ARG A 176 -1.34 12.90 -15.77
C ARG A 176 -0.87 11.64 -16.46
N ASN A 177 -0.85 11.68 -17.79
CA ASN A 177 -0.45 10.55 -18.62
C ASN A 177 1.06 10.28 -18.50
N PHE A 178 1.86 11.34 -18.38
CA PHE A 178 3.28 11.24 -18.07
C PHE A 178 3.54 10.48 -16.76
N LEU A 179 2.86 10.86 -15.68
CA LEU A 179 3.02 10.18 -14.39
C LEU A 179 2.51 8.75 -14.45
N HIS A 180 1.39 8.50 -15.13
CA HIS A 180 0.83 7.16 -15.32
C HIS A 180 1.82 6.24 -16.04
N PHE A 181 2.42 6.70 -17.15
CA PHE A 181 3.44 5.95 -17.89
C PHE A 181 4.64 5.59 -17.02
N ARG A 182 5.11 6.54 -16.19
CA ARG A 182 6.25 6.34 -15.28
C ARG A 182 5.97 5.40 -14.11
N ILE A 183 4.71 5.19 -13.75
CA ILE A 183 4.33 4.24 -12.69
C ILE A 183 4.32 2.82 -13.24
N ILE A 184 3.86 2.63 -14.48
CA ILE A 184 3.78 1.32 -15.14
C ILE A 184 5.16 0.83 -15.61
N ASN A 185 5.99 1.72 -16.16
CA ASN A 185 7.25 1.34 -16.83
C ASN A 185 8.49 1.64 -15.95
N ARG A 186 8.53 1.10 -14.73
CA ARG A 186 9.69 1.25 -13.82
C ARG A 186 10.82 0.26 -14.08
#